data_AF-A0A536Z835-F1
#
_entry.id   AF-A0A536Z835-F1
#
_cell.length_a   1.000
_cell.length_b   1.000
_cell.length_c   1.000
_cell.angle_alpha   90.00
_cell.angle_beta   90.00
_cell.angle_gamma   90.00
#
_symmetry.space_group_name_H-M   'P 1'
#
loop_
_entity.id
_entity.type
_entity.pdbx_description
1 polymer ?
#
loop_
_entity_poly.entity_id
_entity_poly.type
_entity_poly.pdbx_seq_one_letter_code
_entity_poly.pdbx_strand_id
1 'polypeptide(L)' 'MSATPQLTLKPGRERSLLRRHPWIFSGAIAEVRGAPHSGDTVEVRAADGRFLA' A
#
# COMPACT_ATOMS: atom_id res chain seq x y z
N MET A 1 16.21 12.54 -6.44
CA MET A 1 15.11 11.61 -6.75
C MET A 1 14.20 11.62 -5.53
N SER A 2 13.00 12.21 -5.63
CA SER A 2 12.05 12.12 -4.52
C SER A 2 11.59 10.68 -4.38
N ALA A 3 11.72 10.12 -3.18
CA ALA A 3 11.22 8.78 -2.91
C ALA A 3 9.69 8.79 -3.01
N THR A 4 9.11 7.87 -3.77
CA THR A 4 7.66 7.70 -3.88
C THR A 4 7.11 7.32 -2.50
N PRO A 5 6.03 7.96 -2.01
CA PRO A 5 5.41 7.57 -0.75
C PRO A 5 4.91 6.11 -0.82
N GLN A 6 4.96 5.42 0.33
CA GLN A 6 4.69 3.98 0.39
C GLN A 6 3.62 3.65 1.43
N LEU A 7 2.73 2.73 1.08
CA LEU A 7 1.76 2.11 1.97
C LEU A 7 2.17 0.65 2.24
N THR A 8 2.30 0.29 3.51
CA THR A 8 2.50 -1.12 3.91
C THR A 8 1.18 -1.68 4.46
N LEU A 9 0.73 -2.81 3.94
CA LEU A 9 -0.49 -3.48 4.38
C LEU A 9 -0.26 -4.32 5.65
N LYS A 10 -1.30 -4.46 6.47
CA LYS A 10 -1.32 -5.41 7.59
C LYS A 10 -1.19 -6.86 7.05
N PRO A 11 -0.55 -7.78 7.80
CA PRO A 11 -0.41 -9.18 7.39
C PRO A 11 -1.75 -9.80 6.96
N GLY A 12 -1.77 -10.45 5.79
CA GLY A 12 -2.95 -11.13 5.24
C GLY A 12 -3.96 -10.22 4.54
N ARG A 13 -3.78 -8.90 4.55
CA ARG A 13 -4.67 -7.94 3.87
C ARG A 13 -4.33 -7.71 2.39
N GLU A 14 -3.23 -8.26 1.91
CA GLU A 14 -2.84 -8.29 0.50
C GLU A 14 -3.72 -9.20 -0.36
N ARG A 15 -4.48 -10.12 0.27
CA ARG A 15 -5.34 -11.09 -0.45
C ARG A 15 -6.33 -10.45 -1.42
N SER A 16 -6.88 -9.28 -1.07
CA SER A 16 -7.79 -8.55 -1.97
C SER A 16 -7.06 -8.06 -3.23
N LEU A 17 -5.85 -7.50 -3.08
CA LEU A 17 -5.02 -7.05 -4.20
C LEU A 17 -4.55 -8.22 -5.07
N LEU A 18 -4.15 -9.34 -4.46
CA LEU A 18 -3.79 -10.56 -5.21
C LEU A 18 -4.95 -11.11 -6.04
N ARG A 19 -6.19 -10.85 -5.63
CA ARG A 19 -7.42 -11.15 -6.38
C ARG A 19 -7.83 -10.03 -7.33
N ARG A 20 -6.96 -9.04 -7.57
CA ARG A 20 -7.16 -7.87 -8.45
C ARG A 20 -8.35 -6.99 -8.02
N HIS A 21 -8.66 -6.94 -6.73
CA HIS A 21 -9.59 -5.95 -6.21
C HIS A 21 -8.94 -4.56 -6.29
N PRO A 22 -9.61 -3.53 -6.84
CA PRO A 22 -8.97 -2.25 -7.12
C PRO A 22 -8.78 -1.36 -5.89
N TRP A 23 -9.42 -1.67 -4.77
CA TRP A 23 -9.40 -0.79 -3.59
C TRP A 23 -8.68 -1.39 -2.39
N ILE A 24 -8.00 -0.51 -1.66
CA ILE A 24 -7.39 -0.74 -0.34
C ILE A 24 -8.17 0.12 0.66
N PHE A 25 -8.79 -0.51 1.65
CA PHE A 25 -9.49 0.20 2.72
C PHE A 25 -8.50 0.63 3.82
N SER A 26 -8.73 1.79 4.46
CA SER A 26 -7.85 2.34 5.50
C SER A 26 -7.52 1.34 6.62
N GLY A 27 -8.49 0.52 7.04
CA GLY A 27 -8.28 -0.52 8.05
C GLY A 27 -7.28 -1.63 7.65
N ALA A 28 -6.93 -1.75 6.38
CA ALA A 28 -5.90 -2.65 5.86
C ALA A 28 -4.48 -2.06 5.91
N ILE A 29 -4.32 -0.76 6.09
CA ILE A 29 -3.01 -0.08 6.13
C ILE A 29 -2.39 -0.26 7.51
N ALA A 30 -1.13 -0.68 7.56
CA ALA A 30 -0.33 -0.82 8.77
C ALA A 30 0.57 0.40 8.99
N GLU A 31 1.21 0.89 7.94
CA GLU A 31 2.17 1.98 7.98
C GLU A 31 2.06 2.82 6.70
N VAL A 32 2.24 4.14 6.85
CA VAL A 32 2.40 5.09 5.75
C VAL A 32 3.78 5.73 5.87
N ARG A 33 4.60 5.62 4.83
CA ARG A 33 5.91 6.28 4.76
C ARG A 33 5.86 7.44 3.77
N GLY A 34 6.30 8.60 4.23
CA GLY A 34 6.12 9.87 3.53
C GLY A 34 4.78 10.52 3.88
N ALA A 35 4.41 11.57 3.14
CA ALA A 35 3.19 12.33 3.32
C ALA A 35 2.45 12.45 1.98
N PRO A 36 1.79 11.39 1.49
CA PRO A 36 1.04 11.44 0.24
C PRO A 36 -0.17 12.37 0.37
N HIS A 37 -0.41 13.16 -0.66
CA HIS A 37 -1.60 13.98 -0.83
C HIS A 37 -2.65 13.23 -1.66
N SER A 38 -3.89 13.73 -1.65
CA SER A 38 -4.97 13.19 -2.47
C SER A 38 -4.61 13.26 -3.96
N GLY A 39 -4.62 12.10 -4.63
CA GLY A 39 -4.28 11.98 -6.04
C GLY A 39 -2.83 11.57 -6.31
N ASP A 40 -1.97 11.54 -5.29
CA ASP A 40 -0.59 11.11 -5.43
C ASP A 40 -0.51 9.61 -5.76
N THR A 41 0.47 9.26 -6.59
CA THR A 41 0.86 7.86 -6.79
C THR A 41 1.67 7.38 -5.59
N VAL A 42 1.36 6.17 -5.13
CA VAL A 42 2.01 5.52 -3.97
C VAL A 42 2.44 4.11 -4.35
N GLU A 43 3.52 3.62 -3.74
CA GLU A 43 3.88 2.20 -3.78
C GLU A 43 3.10 1.43 -2.71
N VAL A 44 2.56 0.26 -3.05
CA VAL A 44 1.88 -0.60 -2.10
C VAL A 44 2.71 -1.86 -1.85
N ARG A 45 3.00 -2.15 -0.58
CA ARG A 45 3.77 -3.33 -0.15
C ARG A 45 2.99 -4.20 0.82
N ALA A 46 3.24 -5.51 0.74
CA ALA A 46 2.83 -6.47 1.75
C ALA A 46 3.66 -6.32 3.03
N ALA A 47 3.21 -6.94 4.13
CA ALA A 47 3.91 -6.89 5.42
C ALA A 47 5.32 -7.51 5.39
N ASP A 48 5.59 -8.40 4.42
CA ASP A 48 6.89 -9.00 4.15
C ASP A 48 7.80 -8.12 3.25
N GLY A 49 7.35 -6.91 2.89
CA GLY A 49 8.08 -5.96 2.04
C GLY A 49 7.94 -6.19 0.54
N ARG A 50 7.20 -7.22 0.10
CA ARG A 50 6.98 -7.49 -1.32
C ARG A 50 6.13 -6.40 -1.96
N PHE A 51 6.50 -5.97 -3.16
CA PHE A 51 5.70 -5.04 -3.95
C PHE A 51 4.41 -5.70 -4.44
N LEU A 52 3.30 -4.96 -4.40
CA LEU A 52 1.98 -5.45 -4.79
C LEU A 52 1.39 -4.65 -5.96
N ALA A 53 1.45 -3.31 -5.90
CA ALA A 53 0.88 -2.38 -6.86
C ALA A 53 1.53 -1.00 -6.75
#